data_AF-A0A4P7W926-F1
#
_entry.id   AF-A0A4P7W926-F1
#
_cell.length_a   1.000
_cell.length_b   1.000
_cell.length_c   1.000
_cell.angle_alpha   90.00
_cell.angle_beta   90.00
_cell.angle_gamma   90.00
#
_symmetry.space_group_name_H-M   'P 1'
#
loop_
_entity.id
_entity.type
_entity.pdbx_description
1 polymer ?
#
loop_
_entity_poly.entity_id
_entity_poly.type
_entity_poly.pdbx_seq_one_letter_code
_entity_poly.pdbx_strand_id
1 'polypeptide(L)'
;MSDNTLKSFKIKENLTFGIDLGLASCGWAVIDRKDPNAPDILAAGSWCFNTPEEDKTRKPLNQNRREKRLLRRVIRRRRQRMQNIRKLFHQAGLFEFDPDISLGTEGTKLPNSKKIDPEDREILGHIGAYLRKESWDNLSPWILRTRGLDVRLSGPELAVALGHIAKHRGFKSNAKNGGKEDSSIKEAYNAVAKIIEDNPQIYRTFAEVLTQHPDYQAHKGRLRNRNEIYDCTPSRDLLLKEVKEIFDNQRDLGSKIATPTLEQNFIHIAFSQKGLL
;
A
#
# COMPACT_ATOMS: atom_id res chain seq x y z
N MET A 1 -19.82 27.17 49.46
CA MET A 1 -18.81 28.02 48.79
C MET A 1 -17.45 27.54 49.25
N SER A 2 -16.74 26.75 48.43
CA SER A 2 -15.42 26.23 48.78
C SER A 2 -14.36 27.29 48.50
N ASP A 3 -13.69 27.71 49.57
CA ASP A 3 -12.60 28.68 49.62
C ASP A 3 -11.43 28.19 48.76
N ASN A 4 -11.25 28.80 47.59
CA ASN A 4 -10.15 28.52 46.67
C ASN A 4 -9.03 29.53 46.95
N THR A 5 -8.48 29.47 48.16
CA THR A 5 -7.35 30.30 48.57
C THR A 5 -6.10 29.78 47.87
N LEU A 6 -5.73 30.42 46.76
CA LEU A 6 -4.43 30.22 46.11
C LEU A 6 -3.34 30.51 47.15
N LYS A 7 -2.60 29.46 47.55
CA LYS A 7 -1.44 29.61 48.43
C LYS A 7 -0.45 30.58 47.78
N SER A 8 -0.25 31.74 48.40
CA SER A 8 0.79 32.68 47.97
C SER A 8 2.14 32.15 48.49
N PHE A 9 3.09 31.98 47.58
CA PHE A 9 4.47 31.61 47.93
C PHE A 9 5.35 32.84 47.73
N LYS A 10 6.14 33.20 48.75
CA LYS A 10 7.10 34.29 48.65
C LYS A 10 8.26 33.84 47.76
N ILE A 11 8.35 34.40 46.56
CA ILE A 11 9.44 34.11 45.62
C ILE A 11 10.74 34.70 46.17
N LYS A 12 11.81 33.90 46.19
CA LYS A 12 13.15 34.33 46.58
C LYS A 12 13.93 34.69 45.30
N GLU A 13 13.98 35.97 44.98
CA GLU A 13 14.63 36.52 43.76
C GLU A 13 16.15 36.28 43.72
N ASN A 14 16.77 35.96 44.86
CA ASN A 14 18.20 35.66 44.96
C ASN A 14 18.56 34.21 44.58
N LEU A 15 17.58 33.33 44.34
CA LEU A 15 17.86 31.93 43.97
C LEU A 15 17.84 31.75 42.45
N THR A 16 18.88 31.14 41.92
CA THR A 16 18.95 30.71 40.51
C THR A 16 18.85 29.19 40.43
N PHE A 17 17.95 28.69 39.57
CA PHE A 17 17.86 27.27 39.26
C PHE A 17 18.48 26.99 37.90
N GLY A 18 19.64 26.33 37.91
CA GLY A 18 20.33 25.88 36.69
C GLY A 18 19.85 24.48 36.31
N ILE A 19 19.58 24.28 35.02
CA ILE A 19 19.21 22.98 34.46
C ILE A 19 20.11 22.71 33.25
N ASP A 20 20.71 21.53 33.20
CA ASP A 20 21.44 21.00 32.05
C ASP A 20 20.71 19.75 31.53
N LEU A 21 20.07 19.87 30.37
CA LEU A 21 19.26 18.81 29.77
C LEU A 21 20.04 18.05 28.69
N GLY A 22 20.42 16.82 29.03
CA GLY A 22 20.95 15.82 28.11
C GLY A 22 19.87 14.88 27.56
N LEU A 23 20.26 14.03 26.62
CA LEU A 23 19.37 13.03 25.99
C LEU A 23 18.83 11.98 27.01
N ALA A 24 19.58 11.74 28.09
CA ALA A 24 19.33 10.71 29.10
C ALA A 24 19.57 11.20 30.54
N SER A 25 19.76 12.51 30.72
CA SER A 25 20.10 13.07 32.02
C SER A 25 19.60 14.50 32.15
N CYS A 26 19.29 14.90 33.38
CA CYS A 26 18.97 16.25 33.76
C CYS A 26 19.87 16.61 34.95
N GLY A 27 20.95 17.35 34.69
CA GLY A 27 21.73 18.00 35.74
C GLY A 27 20.95 19.19 36.29
N TRP A 28 20.98 19.40 37.61
CA TRP A 28 20.34 20.55 38.22
C TRP A 28 21.17 21.10 39.38
N ALA A 29 21.09 22.42 39.58
CA ALA A 29 21.68 23.10 40.72
C ALA A 29 20.82 24.28 41.17
N VAL A 30 20.77 24.51 42.47
CA VAL A 30 20.18 25.70 43.08
C VAL A 30 21.33 26.54 43.63
N ILE A 31 21.45 27.77 43.16
CA ILE A 31 22.50 28.71 43.54
C ILE A 31 21.86 29.89 44.27
N ASP A 32 22.36 30.21 45.46
CA ASP A 32 22.06 31.45 46.15
C ASP A 32 23.02 32.55 45.69
N ARG A 33 22.45 33.65 45.18
CA ARG A 33 23.16 34.83 44.66
C ARG A 33 23.00 36.06 45.54
N LYS A 34 22.78 35.89 46.86
CA LYS A 34 22.79 37.02 47.81
C LYS A 34 24.05 37.87 47.70
N ASP A 35 25.21 37.24 47.51
CA ASP A 35 26.46 37.90 47.14
C ASP A 35 26.79 37.62 45.66
N PRO A 36 26.74 38.64 44.78
CA PRO A 36 27.09 38.48 43.37
C PRO A 36 28.53 38.02 43.12
N ASN A 37 29.46 38.29 44.04
CA ASN A 37 30.88 37.95 43.90
C ASN A 37 31.25 36.62 44.56
N ALA A 38 30.36 36.04 45.36
CA ALA A 38 30.57 34.76 46.05
C ALA A 38 29.25 33.96 46.09
N PRO A 39 28.79 33.40 44.96
CA PRO A 39 27.57 32.61 44.92
C PRO A 39 27.73 31.26 45.64
N ASP A 40 26.71 30.87 46.41
CA ASP A 40 26.68 29.60 47.16
C ASP A 40 25.84 28.53 46.44
N ILE A 41 26.35 27.30 46.34
CA ILE A 41 25.57 26.16 45.85
C ILE A 41 24.76 25.59 47.02
N LEU A 42 23.44 25.75 46.98
CA LEU A 42 22.54 25.23 48.02
C LEU A 42 22.25 23.75 47.84
N ALA A 43 22.12 23.30 46.59
CA ALA A 43 21.86 21.92 46.25
C ALA A 43 22.27 21.67 44.79
N ALA A 44 22.71 20.45 44.49
CA ALA A 44 22.96 20.01 43.14
C ALA A 44 22.68 18.51 43.02
N GLY A 45 22.37 18.06 41.81
CA GLY A 45 22.15 16.65 41.54
C GLY A 45 22.09 16.35 40.05
N SER A 46 21.99 15.06 39.75
CA SER A 46 21.74 14.57 38.40
C SER A 46 20.62 13.55 38.45
N TRP A 47 19.63 13.71 37.57
CA TRP A 47 18.62 12.71 37.32
C TRP A 47 18.92 12.00 36.02
N CYS A 48 19.26 10.72 36.06
CA CYS A 48 19.45 9.90 34.87
C CYS A 48 18.18 9.12 34.52
N PHE A 49 17.83 9.05 33.25
CA PHE A 49 16.70 8.30 32.72
C PHE A 49 17.11 7.55 31.45
N ASN A 50 16.36 6.51 31.10
CA ASN A 50 16.65 5.75 29.89
C ASN A 50 16.33 6.60 28.65
N THR A 51 17.26 6.65 27.71
CA THR A 51 17.01 7.24 26.39
C THR A 51 15.81 6.54 25.74
N PRO A 52 14.89 7.27 25.08
CA PRO A 52 13.76 6.68 24.35
C PRO A 52 14.18 6.07 23.00
N GLU A 53 15.33 5.39 22.97
CA GLU A 53 15.94 4.76 21.80
C GLU A 53 16.37 3.32 22.11
N GLU A 54 16.48 2.48 21.09
CA GLU A 54 17.08 1.16 21.22
C GLU A 54 18.62 1.25 21.36
N ASP A 55 19.19 0.54 22.33
CA ASP A 55 20.61 0.58 22.69
C ASP A 55 21.60 0.38 21.52
N LYS A 56 21.24 -0.48 20.56
CA LYS A 56 22.13 -0.84 19.44
C LYS A 56 21.88 -0.05 18.16
N THR A 57 20.62 0.32 17.89
CA THR A 57 20.23 0.92 16.62
C THR A 57 20.03 2.43 16.71
N ARG A 58 19.96 2.97 17.95
CA ARG A 58 19.59 4.37 18.25
C ARG A 58 18.29 4.82 17.58
N LYS A 59 17.42 3.85 17.23
CA LYS A 59 16.11 4.14 16.66
C LYS A 59 15.14 4.51 17.77
N PRO A 60 14.23 5.48 17.55
CA PRO A 60 13.18 5.78 18.51
C PRO A 60 12.34 4.54 18.82
N LEU A 61 12.06 4.27 20.10
CA LEU A 61 11.29 3.08 20.53
C LEU A 61 9.91 2.98 19.87
N ASN A 62 9.33 4.12 19.47
CA ASN A 62 8.03 4.18 18.81
C ASN A 62 8.06 3.79 17.32
N GLN A 63 9.24 3.66 16.71
CA GLN A 63 9.41 3.39 15.28
C GLN A 63 8.82 2.03 14.90
N ASN A 64 9.20 0.96 15.60
CA ASN A 64 8.68 -0.40 15.35
C ASN A 64 7.15 -0.46 15.51
N ARG A 65 6.60 0.22 16.52
CA ARG A 65 5.15 0.31 16.73
C ARG A 65 4.47 1.03 15.56
N ARG A 66 5.07 2.13 15.08
CA ARG A 66 4.57 2.90 13.94
C ARG A 66 4.58 2.06 12.66
N GLU A 67 5.68 1.38 12.35
CA GLU A 67 5.83 0.52 11.16
C GLU A 67 4.80 -0.61 11.15
N LYS A 68 4.69 -1.38 12.25
CA LYS A 68 3.69 -2.45 12.37
C LYS A 68 2.26 -1.91 12.22
N ARG A 69 1.96 -0.73 12.77
CA ARG A 69 0.65 -0.07 12.62
C ARG A 69 0.37 0.31 11.18
N LEU A 70 1.35 0.84 10.45
CA LEU A 70 1.21 1.18 9.03
C LEU A 70 0.94 -0.07 8.18
N LEU A 71 1.69 -1.15 8.39
CA LEU A 71 1.50 -2.42 7.69
C LEU A 71 0.07 -2.97 7.88
N ARG A 72 -0.43 -3.01 9.12
CA ARG A 72 -1.81 -3.43 9.41
C ARG A 72 -2.85 -2.58 8.67
N ARG A 73 -2.65 -1.26 8.62
CA ARG A 73 -3.54 -0.36 7.87
C ARG A 73 -3.51 -0.64 6.37
N VAL A 74 -2.34 -0.90 5.80
CA VAL A 74 -2.18 -1.25 4.38
C VAL A 74 -2.91 -2.56 4.06
N ILE A 75 -2.68 -3.61 4.85
CA ILE A 75 -3.32 -4.92 4.67
C ILE A 75 -4.84 -4.80 4.77
N ARG A 76 -5.36 -4.16 5.83
CA ARG A 76 -6.80 -3.97 6.01
C ARG A 76 -7.44 -3.22 4.86
N ARG A 77 -6.82 -2.13 4.39
CA ARG A 77 -7.33 -1.34 3.26
C ARG A 77 -7.29 -2.12 1.94
N ARG A 78 -6.25 -2.94 1.72
CA ARG A 78 -6.19 -3.85 0.56
C ARG A 78 -7.32 -4.88 0.62
N ARG A 79 -7.55 -5.51 1.78
CA ARG A 79 -8.65 -6.46 1.98
C ARG A 79 -10.00 -5.82 1.67
N GLN A 80 -10.29 -4.65 2.24
CA GLN A 80 -11.52 -3.92 1.98
C GLN A 80 -11.70 -3.58 0.50
N ARG A 81 -10.64 -3.07 -0.15
CA ARG A 81 -10.67 -2.75 -1.58
C ARG A 81 -11.01 -3.98 -2.41
N MET A 82 -10.32 -5.10 -2.18
CA MET A 82 -10.58 -6.33 -2.94
C MET A 82 -11.97 -6.92 -2.66
N GLN A 83 -12.52 -6.75 -1.45
CA GLN A 83 -13.90 -7.12 -1.18
C GLN A 83 -14.87 -6.26 -2.01
N ASN A 84 -14.68 -4.94 -2.04
CA ASN A 84 -15.51 -4.03 -2.83
C ASN A 84 -15.40 -4.33 -4.35
N ILE A 85 -14.21 -4.66 -4.85
CA ILE A 85 -14.01 -5.08 -6.24
C ILE A 85 -14.79 -6.36 -6.57
N ARG A 86 -14.77 -7.35 -5.68
CA ARG A 86 -15.51 -8.60 -5.90
C ARG A 86 -17.02 -8.36 -5.91
N LYS A 87 -17.53 -7.53 -4.99
CA LYS A 87 -18.94 -7.12 -4.97
C LYS A 87 -19.34 -6.42 -6.27
N LEU A 88 -18.51 -5.48 -6.73
CA LEU A 88 -18.73 -4.80 -8.01
C LEU A 88 -18.78 -5.78 -9.18
N PHE A 89 -17.85 -6.73 -9.26
CA PHE A 89 -17.82 -7.71 -10.34
C PHE A 89 -19.04 -8.62 -10.34
N HIS A 90 -19.49 -9.07 -9.17
CA HIS A 90 -20.71 -9.87 -9.04
C HIS A 90 -21.94 -9.07 -9.48
N GLN A 91 -22.11 -7.84 -9.00
CA GLN A 91 -23.22 -6.95 -9.37
C GLN A 91 -23.26 -6.62 -10.86
N ALA A 92 -22.10 -6.54 -11.51
CA ALA A 92 -21.99 -6.30 -12.94
C ALA A 92 -22.07 -7.58 -13.79
N GLY A 93 -22.30 -8.75 -13.18
CA GLY A 93 -22.50 -10.01 -13.89
C GLY A 93 -21.22 -10.61 -14.48
N LEU A 94 -20.05 -10.29 -13.95
CA LEU A 94 -18.79 -10.89 -14.43
C LEU A 94 -18.67 -12.36 -13.99
N PHE A 95 -19.34 -12.75 -12.92
CA PHE A 95 -19.46 -14.14 -12.48
C PHE A 95 -20.69 -14.31 -11.57
N GLU A 96 -21.24 -15.51 -11.56
CA GLU A 96 -22.53 -15.80 -10.91
C GLU A 96 -22.43 -16.00 -9.39
N PHE A 97 -21.25 -16.33 -8.86
CA PHE A 97 -21.06 -16.63 -7.44
C PHE A 97 -21.02 -15.35 -6.58
N ASP A 98 -21.81 -15.32 -5.51
CA ASP A 98 -21.69 -14.28 -4.50
C ASP A 98 -20.34 -14.43 -3.75
N PRO A 99 -19.47 -13.42 -3.78
CA PRO A 99 -18.18 -13.47 -3.12
C PRO A 99 -18.26 -13.55 -1.58
N ASP A 100 -19.35 -13.13 -0.95
CA ASP A 100 -19.51 -13.24 0.51
C ASP A 100 -19.90 -14.67 0.94
N ILE A 101 -20.45 -15.52 0.05
CA ILE A 101 -20.73 -16.95 0.32
C ILE A 101 -19.43 -17.75 0.49
N SER A 102 -18.37 -17.39 -0.24
CA SER A 102 -17.07 -18.07 -0.13
C SER A 102 -16.21 -17.57 1.04
N LEU A 103 -16.64 -16.52 1.75
CA LEU A 103 -15.91 -15.89 2.86
C LEU A 103 -16.46 -16.23 4.25
N GLY A 104 -17.33 -17.25 4.34
CA GLY A 104 -17.87 -17.70 5.61
C GLY A 104 -18.88 -16.72 6.20
N THR A 105 -19.98 -16.48 5.49
CA THR A 105 -21.24 -16.15 6.15
C THR A 105 -21.78 -17.46 6.75
N GLU A 106 -22.08 -17.45 8.05
CA GLU A 106 -22.62 -18.60 8.77
C GLU A 106 -23.82 -19.18 8.02
N GLY A 107 -23.73 -20.43 7.54
CA GLY A 107 -24.92 -21.19 7.14
C GLY A 107 -24.80 -22.14 5.94
N THR A 108 -24.01 -21.84 4.91
CA THR A 108 -23.97 -22.69 3.70
C THR A 108 -22.62 -23.37 3.54
N LYS A 109 -22.47 -24.54 4.17
CA LYS A 109 -21.33 -25.43 3.93
C LYS A 109 -21.41 -25.98 2.50
N LEU A 110 -20.38 -25.74 1.67
CA LEU A 110 -20.20 -26.52 0.45
C LEU A 110 -20.09 -28.02 0.82
N PRO A 111 -20.75 -28.93 0.08
CA PRO A 111 -20.67 -30.35 0.36
C PRO A 111 -19.24 -30.86 0.07
N ASN A 112 -18.63 -31.46 1.10
CA ASN A 112 -17.37 -32.22 1.06
C ASN A 112 -16.08 -31.48 0.66
N SER A 113 -15.57 -30.61 1.54
CA SER A 113 -14.15 -30.23 1.55
C SER A 113 -13.45 -30.69 2.83
N LYS A 114 -12.78 -31.85 2.80
CA LYS A 114 -11.81 -32.22 3.83
C LYS A 114 -10.69 -31.17 3.83
N LYS A 115 -10.52 -30.47 4.96
CA LYS A 115 -9.39 -29.58 5.32
C LYS A 115 -9.01 -28.53 4.26
N ILE A 116 -9.72 -27.40 4.24
CA ILE A 116 -9.23 -26.17 3.61
C ILE A 116 -8.54 -25.35 4.71
N ASP A 117 -7.25 -25.10 4.51
CA ASP A 117 -6.37 -24.27 5.35
C ASP A 117 -6.89 -22.81 5.44
N PRO A 118 -6.64 -22.05 6.52
CA PRO A 118 -7.34 -20.81 6.87
C PRO A 118 -6.87 -19.57 6.09
N GLU A 119 -6.26 -19.76 4.93
CA GLU A 119 -6.04 -18.72 3.94
C GLU A 119 -7.05 -18.90 2.80
N ASP A 120 -8.12 -18.12 2.89
CA ASP A 120 -9.01 -17.72 1.79
C ASP A 120 -8.21 -17.58 0.49
N ARG A 121 -8.13 -18.66 -0.30
CA ARG A 121 -7.77 -18.60 -1.71
C ARG A 121 -8.88 -17.78 -2.37
N GLU A 122 -8.63 -16.48 -2.40
CA GLU A 122 -9.33 -15.42 -3.10
C GLU A 122 -10.19 -15.97 -4.23
N ILE A 123 -11.49 -15.66 -4.25
CA ILE A 123 -12.44 -16.12 -5.27
C ILE A 123 -11.93 -15.93 -6.70
N LEU A 124 -11.15 -14.88 -6.98
CA LEU A 124 -10.51 -14.71 -8.29
C LEU A 124 -9.39 -15.73 -8.55
N GLY A 125 -8.68 -16.15 -7.50
CA GLY A 125 -7.77 -17.28 -7.50
C GLY A 125 -8.50 -18.62 -7.69
N HIS A 126 -9.69 -18.81 -7.13
CA HIS A 126 -10.53 -20.00 -7.34
C HIS A 126 -11.25 -20.02 -8.70
N ILE A 127 -11.82 -18.91 -9.16
CA ILE A 127 -12.33 -18.73 -10.53
C ILE A 127 -11.19 -18.97 -11.50
N GLY A 128 -10.03 -18.34 -11.27
CA GLY A 128 -8.83 -18.67 -12.00
C GLY A 128 -8.50 -20.16 -11.91
N ALA A 129 -8.64 -20.82 -10.75
CA ALA A 129 -8.35 -22.27 -10.58
C ALA A 129 -9.29 -23.16 -11.36
N TYR A 130 -10.56 -22.75 -11.39
CA TYR A 130 -11.63 -23.42 -12.06
C TYR A 130 -11.50 -23.27 -13.58
N LEU A 131 -11.19 -22.06 -14.06
CA LEU A 131 -10.83 -21.82 -15.47
C LEU A 131 -9.58 -22.63 -15.86
N ARG A 132 -8.60 -22.79 -14.94
CA ARG A 132 -7.33 -23.52 -15.14
C ARG A 132 -7.45 -25.04 -15.38
N LYS A 133 -8.65 -25.59 -15.63
CA LYS A 133 -8.83 -27.02 -15.91
C LYS A 133 -8.24 -27.49 -17.25
N GLU A 134 -7.93 -26.61 -18.20
CA GLU A 134 -7.46 -27.02 -19.54
C GLU A 134 -6.10 -26.46 -19.98
N SER A 135 -5.61 -25.31 -19.49
CA SER A 135 -4.22 -24.86 -19.73
C SER A 135 -3.79 -23.73 -18.79
N TRP A 136 -2.61 -23.87 -18.16
CA TRP A 136 -2.07 -22.90 -17.19
C TRP A 136 -1.69 -21.56 -17.84
N ASP A 137 -1.25 -21.59 -19.10
CA ASP A 137 -0.67 -20.42 -19.77
C ASP A 137 -1.73 -19.45 -20.33
N ASN A 138 -2.87 -19.96 -20.83
CA ASN A 138 -3.90 -19.14 -21.48
C ASN A 138 -4.80 -18.34 -20.51
N LEU A 139 -4.69 -18.60 -19.20
CA LEU A 139 -5.53 -18.01 -18.15
C LEU A 139 -4.73 -17.30 -17.05
N SER A 140 -3.42 -17.12 -17.25
CA SER A 140 -2.61 -16.26 -16.40
C SER A 140 -3.17 -14.83 -16.42
N PRO A 141 -3.27 -14.13 -15.28
CA PRO A 141 -3.76 -12.75 -15.26
C PRO A 141 -2.96 -11.81 -16.16
N TRP A 142 -1.67 -12.08 -16.38
CA TRP A 142 -0.83 -11.30 -17.29
C TRP A 142 -1.23 -11.50 -18.75
N ILE A 143 -1.47 -12.75 -19.14
CA ILE A 143 -1.94 -13.09 -20.50
C ILE A 143 -3.36 -12.58 -20.73
N LEU A 144 -4.25 -12.67 -19.74
CA LEU A 144 -5.60 -12.11 -19.88
C LEU A 144 -5.60 -10.59 -20.02
N ARG A 145 -4.64 -9.89 -19.39
CA ARG A 145 -4.48 -8.43 -19.54
C ARG A 145 -4.05 -8.03 -20.94
N THR A 146 -3.12 -8.78 -21.55
CA THR A 146 -2.69 -8.51 -22.94
C THR A 146 -3.74 -8.98 -23.95
N ARG A 147 -4.26 -10.20 -23.80
CA ARG A 147 -5.30 -10.78 -24.65
C ARG A 147 -6.57 -9.93 -24.67
N GLY A 148 -6.90 -9.28 -23.55
CA GLY A 148 -8.06 -8.38 -23.44
C GLY A 148 -7.98 -7.12 -24.27
N LEU A 149 -6.87 -6.86 -24.96
CA LEU A 149 -6.73 -5.75 -25.90
C LEU A 149 -7.16 -6.13 -27.33
N ASP A 150 -7.12 -7.42 -27.68
CA ASP A 150 -7.37 -7.88 -29.06
C ASP A 150 -8.48 -8.93 -29.17
N VAL A 151 -8.86 -9.55 -28.04
CA VAL A 151 -9.86 -10.61 -27.99
C VAL A 151 -10.88 -10.31 -26.92
N ARG A 152 -12.17 -10.49 -27.26
CA ARG A 152 -13.26 -10.35 -26.29
C ARG A 152 -13.08 -11.36 -25.16
N LEU A 153 -12.93 -10.87 -23.94
CA LEU A 153 -12.87 -11.68 -22.73
C LEU A 153 -14.28 -12.04 -22.26
N SER A 154 -14.43 -13.24 -21.72
CA SER A 154 -15.60 -13.58 -20.90
C SER A 154 -15.62 -12.77 -19.61
N GLY A 155 -16.79 -12.68 -18.95
CA GLY A 155 -16.92 -12.03 -17.65
C GLY A 155 -15.88 -12.49 -16.62
N PRO A 156 -15.69 -13.82 -16.43
CA PRO A 156 -14.70 -14.34 -15.48
C PRO A 156 -13.26 -13.97 -15.84
N GLU A 157 -12.91 -13.99 -17.13
CA GLU A 157 -11.57 -13.61 -17.59
C GLU A 157 -11.29 -12.12 -17.36
N LEU A 158 -12.27 -11.25 -17.68
CA LEU A 158 -12.18 -9.82 -17.41
C LEU A 158 -12.04 -9.55 -15.90
N ALA A 159 -12.75 -10.30 -15.05
CA ALA A 159 -12.62 -10.20 -13.59
C ALA A 159 -11.22 -10.58 -13.11
N VAL A 160 -10.60 -11.61 -13.68
CA VAL A 160 -9.23 -12.02 -13.34
C VAL A 160 -8.22 -10.94 -13.74
N ALA A 161 -8.32 -10.40 -14.96
CA ALA A 161 -7.43 -9.35 -15.45
C ALA A 161 -7.53 -8.08 -14.58
N LEU A 162 -8.73 -7.53 -14.41
CA LEU A 162 -8.97 -6.31 -13.64
C LEU A 162 -8.69 -6.51 -12.14
N GLY A 163 -9.09 -7.66 -11.58
CA GLY A 163 -8.84 -7.99 -10.18
C GLY A 163 -7.34 -8.08 -9.86
N HIS A 164 -6.54 -8.60 -10.79
CA HIS A 164 -5.09 -8.61 -10.67
C HIS A 164 -4.51 -7.18 -10.61
N ILE A 165 -4.97 -6.28 -11.50
CA ILE A 165 -4.57 -4.86 -11.49
C ILE A 165 -4.96 -4.20 -10.16
N ALA A 166 -6.20 -4.38 -9.68
CA ALA A 166 -6.65 -3.80 -8.41
C ALA A 166 -5.86 -4.30 -7.18
N LYS A 167 -5.43 -5.57 -7.22
CA LYS A 167 -4.61 -6.21 -6.19
C LYS A 167 -3.16 -5.69 -6.22
N HIS A 168 -2.66 -5.32 -7.39
CA HIS A 168 -1.28 -4.90 -7.68
C HIS A 168 -1.23 -3.49 -8.34
N ARG A 169 -1.97 -2.53 -7.77
CA ARG A 169 -2.28 -1.20 -8.35
C ARG A 169 -1.12 -0.19 -8.48
N GLY A 170 0.12 -0.66 -8.59
CA GLY A 170 1.31 0.17 -8.83
C GLY A 170 1.69 1.14 -7.71
N PHE A 171 2.73 1.93 -7.92
CA PHE A 171 3.16 3.00 -7.03
C PHE A 171 2.53 4.34 -7.42
N LYS A 172 2.17 5.18 -6.45
CA LYS A 172 1.74 6.58 -6.70
C LYS A 172 2.60 7.48 -5.85
N SER A 173 3.30 8.40 -6.50
CA SER A 173 4.04 9.43 -5.78
C SER A 173 3.06 10.32 -5.01
N ASN A 174 3.43 10.61 -3.75
CA ASN A 174 2.79 11.64 -2.93
C ASN A 174 3.78 12.79 -2.63
N ALA A 175 4.92 12.84 -3.31
CA ALA A 175 5.93 13.87 -3.08
C ALA A 175 5.39 15.22 -3.56
N LYS A 176 5.34 16.21 -2.65
CA LYS A 176 5.19 17.60 -3.06
C LYS A 176 6.57 18.06 -3.57
N ASN A 177 6.66 18.49 -4.82
CA ASN A 177 7.86 19.07 -5.43
C ASN A 177 9.09 18.15 -5.46
N GLY A 178 8.94 16.88 -5.87
CA GLY A 178 10.10 16.05 -6.22
C GLY A 178 11.04 15.68 -5.07
N GLY A 179 10.52 15.55 -3.83
CA GLY A 179 11.29 14.99 -2.72
C GLY A 179 11.90 13.63 -3.06
N LYS A 180 12.97 13.23 -2.33
CA LYS A 180 13.72 11.98 -2.56
C LYS A 180 12.80 10.76 -2.54
N GLU A 181 12.32 10.36 -3.71
CA GLU A 181 11.73 9.05 -3.96
C GLU A 181 12.85 8.01 -4.03
N ASP A 182 12.51 6.74 -3.77
CA ASP A 182 13.42 5.65 -4.06
C ASP A 182 13.69 5.64 -5.58
N SER A 183 14.91 6.03 -5.96
CA SER A 183 15.27 6.28 -7.36
C SER A 183 15.02 5.04 -8.22
N SER A 184 15.26 3.86 -7.65
CA SER A 184 15.07 2.56 -8.31
C SER A 184 13.63 2.31 -8.75
N ILE A 185 12.63 2.66 -7.92
CA ILE A 185 11.21 2.47 -8.25
C ILE A 185 10.80 3.45 -9.35
N LYS A 186 11.27 4.70 -9.25
CA LYS A 186 10.97 5.75 -10.23
C LYS A 186 11.56 5.45 -11.60
N GLU A 187 12.80 5.01 -11.63
CA GLU A 187 13.49 4.57 -12.84
C GLU A 187 12.75 3.41 -13.50
N ALA A 188 12.31 2.41 -12.71
CA ALA A 188 11.61 1.24 -13.25
C ALA A 188 10.33 1.59 -14.02
N TYR A 189 9.41 2.36 -13.42
CA TYR A 189 8.16 2.69 -14.14
C TYR A 189 8.38 3.70 -15.26
N ASN A 190 9.38 4.58 -15.18
CA ASN A 190 9.71 5.50 -16.27
C ASN A 190 10.32 4.77 -17.47
N ALA A 191 11.13 3.74 -17.23
CA ALA A 191 11.68 2.91 -18.30
C ALA A 191 10.55 2.22 -19.09
N VAL A 192 9.57 1.63 -18.40
CA VAL A 192 8.40 1.03 -19.08
C VAL A 192 7.56 2.08 -19.80
N ALA A 193 7.31 3.24 -19.18
CA ALA A 193 6.57 4.31 -19.82
C ALA A 193 7.24 4.78 -21.13
N LYS A 194 8.56 4.91 -21.11
CA LYS A 194 9.35 5.29 -22.27
C LYS A 194 9.30 4.23 -23.38
N ILE A 195 9.37 2.93 -23.03
CA ILE A 195 9.23 1.85 -24.02
C ILE A 195 7.90 1.94 -24.77
N ILE A 196 6.81 2.21 -24.03
CA ILE A 196 5.46 2.38 -24.61
C ILE A 196 5.40 3.64 -25.48
N GLU A 197 5.97 4.76 -25.02
CA GLU A 197 5.99 6.03 -25.75
C GLU A 197 6.83 5.96 -27.04
N ASP A 198 7.96 5.28 -27.00
CA ASP A 198 8.87 5.14 -28.14
C ASP A 198 8.37 4.09 -29.15
N ASN A 199 7.49 3.16 -28.73
CA ASN A 199 7.01 2.04 -29.57
C ASN A 199 5.49 1.80 -29.46
N PRO A 200 4.63 2.82 -29.68
CA PRO A 200 3.19 2.72 -29.47
C PRO A 200 2.50 1.72 -30.42
N GLN A 201 3.12 1.44 -31.57
CA GLN A 201 2.66 0.43 -32.52
C GLN A 201 2.94 -1.02 -32.08
N ILE A 202 3.76 -1.22 -31.03
CA ILE A 202 4.13 -2.54 -30.51
C ILE A 202 3.55 -2.75 -29.11
N TYR A 203 3.66 -1.75 -28.25
CA TYR A 203 3.21 -1.83 -26.86
C TYR A 203 2.23 -0.72 -26.54
N ARG A 204 1.05 -1.10 -26.04
CA ARG A 204 0.00 -0.18 -25.56
C ARG A 204 0.02 -0.10 -24.03
N THR A 205 0.39 -1.19 -23.36
CA THR A 205 0.20 -1.36 -21.92
C THR A 205 1.42 -1.90 -21.18
N PHE A 206 1.43 -1.71 -19.85
CA PHE A 206 2.47 -2.25 -18.98
C PHE A 206 2.54 -3.78 -19.01
N ALA A 207 1.39 -4.47 -19.15
CA ALA A 207 1.35 -5.92 -19.29
C ALA A 207 2.03 -6.41 -20.57
N GLU A 208 1.84 -5.74 -21.71
CA GLU A 208 2.49 -6.10 -22.96
C GLU A 208 4.01 -5.96 -22.86
N VAL A 209 4.51 -4.83 -22.34
CA VAL A 209 5.96 -4.65 -22.15
C VAL A 209 6.54 -5.79 -21.30
N LEU A 210 5.94 -6.09 -20.15
CA LEU A 210 6.43 -7.15 -19.27
C LEU A 210 6.41 -8.55 -19.88
N THR A 211 5.44 -8.81 -20.75
CA THR A 211 5.22 -10.16 -21.29
C THR A 211 5.86 -10.37 -22.65
N GLN A 212 6.20 -9.30 -23.38
CA GLN A 212 6.63 -9.36 -24.78
C GLN A 212 7.99 -8.68 -25.04
N HIS A 213 8.38 -7.68 -24.25
CA HIS A 213 9.62 -6.95 -24.52
C HIS A 213 10.86 -7.85 -24.28
N PRO A 214 11.84 -7.91 -25.21
CA PRO A 214 12.98 -8.80 -25.12
C PRO A 214 13.74 -8.69 -23.80
N ASP A 215 14.03 -7.48 -23.31
CA ASP A 215 14.75 -7.30 -22.04
C ASP A 215 13.99 -7.89 -20.84
N TYR A 216 12.66 -7.75 -20.82
CA TYR A 216 11.83 -8.28 -19.74
C TYR A 216 11.64 -9.81 -19.83
N GLN A 217 11.65 -10.36 -21.05
CA GLN A 217 11.66 -11.80 -21.26
C GLN A 217 13.04 -12.42 -20.94
N ALA A 218 14.13 -11.78 -21.38
CA ALA A 218 15.51 -12.22 -21.23
C ALA A 218 15.98 -12.18 -19.76
N HIS A 219 15.48 -11.25 -18.94
CA HIS A 219 15.71 -11.20 -17.50
C HIS A 219 14.86 -12.22 -16.69
N LYS A 220 14.75 -13.46 -17.21
CA LYS A 220 14.21 -14.68 -16.56
C LYS A 220 12.68 -14.83 -16.52
N GLY A 221 11.94 -14.31 -17.50
CA GLY A 221 10.49 -14.53 -17.60
C GLY A 221 9.72 -14.12 -16.34
N ARG A 222 10.24 -13.14 -15.58
CA ARG A 222 9.72 -12.76 -14.27
C ARG A 222 8.72 -11.63 -14.41
N LEU A 223 7.51 -11.87 -13.91
CA LEU A 223 6.43 -10.88 -13.97
C LEU A 223 6.19 -10.14 -12.63
N ARG A 224 7.03 -10.38 -11.60
CA ARG A 224 6.96 -9.71 -10.28
C ARG A 224 8.32 -9.56 -9.63
N ASN A 225 8.58 -8.45 -8.94
CA ASN A 225 9.83 -8.15 -8.23
C ASN A 225 10.35 -9.33 -7.38
N ARG A 226 11.68 -9.55 -7.39
CA ARG A 226 12.39 -10.54 -6.56
C ARG A 226 13.79 -10.02 -6.25
N ASN A 227 14.36 -10.46 -5.12
CA ASN A 227 15.76 -10.23 -4.75
C ASN A 227 16.18 -8.75 -4.88
N GLU A 228 15.36 -7.82 -4.39
CA GLU A 228 15.60 -6.36 -4.45
C GLU A 228 15.67 -5.76 -5.88
N ILE A 229 15.25 -6.52 -6.90
CA ILE A 229 15.09 -6.02 -8.26
C ILE A 229 13.66 -5.51 -8.46
N TYR A 230 13.53 -4.22 -8.78
CA TYR A 230 12.26 -3.48 -8.85
C TYR A 230 11.79 -3.12 -10.26
N ASP A 231 12.44 -3.65 -11.30
CA ASP A 231 12.12 -3.48 -12.74
C ASP A 231 10.66 -3.75 -13.12
N CYS A 232 9.96 -4.65 -12.43
CA CYS A 232 8.55 -4.99 -12.69
C CYS A 232 7.57 -4.15 -11.84
N THR A 233 7.97 -2.94 -11.45
CA THR A 233 7.12 -2.03 -10.67
C THR A 233 6.40 -1.05 -11.59
N PRO A 234 5.06 -1.13 -11.72
CA PRO A 234 4.33 -0.14 -12.48
C PRO A 234 4.07 1.13 -11.65
N SER A 235 3.99 2.27 -12.33
CA SER A 235 3.30 3.43 -11.78
C SER A 235 1.79 3.17 -11.76
N ARG A 236 1.08 3.87 -10.88
CA ARG A 236 -0.38 3.80 -10.79
C ARG A 236 -1.03 4.30 -12.07
N ASP A 237 -0.42 5.30 -12.71
CA ASP A 237 -0.97 5.92 -13.91
C ASP A 237 -0.83 4.99 -15.12
N LEU A 238 0.26 4.23 -15.24
CA LEU A 238 0.41 3.18 -16.26
C LEU A 238 -0.71 2.13 -16.15
N LEU A 239 -1.01 1.66 -14.93
CA LEU A 239 -2.08 0.69 -14.74
C LEU A 239 -3.48 1.29 -14.92
N LEU A 240 -3.66 2.57 -14.63
CA LEU A 240 -4.91 3.27 -14.91
C LEU A 240 -5.14 3.38 -16.42
N LYS A 241 -4.11 3.74 -17.20
CA LYS A 241 -4.15 3.75 -18.66
C LYS A 241 -4.47 2.35 -19.20
N GLU A 242 -3.76 1.32 -18.72
CA GLU A 242 -4.02 -0.06 -19.12
C GLU A 242 -5.46 -0.52 -18.84
N VAL A 243 -6.05 -0.12 -17.72
CA VAL A 243 -7.46 -0.41 -17.44
C VAL A 243 -8.37 0.23 -18.48
N LYS A 244 -8.13 1.49 -18.83
CA LYS A 244 -8.91 2.19 -19.86
C LYS A 244 -8.79 1.50 -21.22
N GLU A 245 -7.56 1.19 -21.64
CA GLU A 245 -7.28 0.45 -22.87
C GLU A 245 -8.03 -0.89 -22.91
N ILE A 246 -8.01 -1.67 -21.82
CA ILE A 246 -8.79 -2.91 -21.76
C ILE A 246 -10.29 -2.63 -21.93
N PHE A 247 -10.84 -1.63 -21.23
CA PHE A 247 -12.27 -1.33 -21.34
C PHE A 247 -12.68 -0.82 -22.72
N ASP A 248 -11.89 0.07 -23.34
CA ASP A 248 -12.11 0.59 -24.69
C ASP A 248 -12.10 -0.53 -25.72
N ASN A 249 -11.02 -1.33 -25.76
CA ASN A 249 -10.91 -2.45 -26.69
C ASN A 249 -12.01 -3.51 -26.47
N GLN A 250 -12.36 -3.81 -25.22
CA GLN A 250 -13.46 -4.75 -24.96
C GLN A 250 -14.81 -4.24 -25.47
N ARG A 251 -15.08 -2.93 -25.39
CA ARG A 251 -16.29 -2.34 -25.99
C ARG A 251 -16.27 -2.43 -27.51
N ASP A 252 -15.16 -2.11 -28.13
CA ASP A 252 -14.98 -2.18 -29.59
C ASP A 252 -15.15 -3.60 -30.12
N LEU A 253 -14.68 -4.59 -29.35
CA LEU A 253 -14.87 -6.02 -29.60
C LEU A 253 -16.29 -6.53 -29.27
N GLY A 254 -17.23 -5.63 -28.95
CA GLY A 254 -18.64 -5.95 -28.71
C GLY A 254 -18.93 -6.61 -27.35
N SER A 255 -18.11 -6.36 -26.33
CA SER A 255 -18.39 -6.80 -24.96
C SER A 255 -19.56 -6.00 -24.36
N LYS A 256 -20.64 -6.70 -24.03
CA LYS A 256 -21.79 -6.11 -23.31
C LYS A 256 -21.51 -5.88 -21.81
N ILE A 257 -20.44 -6.50 -21.29
CA ILE A 257 -20.08 -6.45 -19.86
C ILE A 257 -19.17 -5.25 -19.56
N ALA A 258 -18.33 -4.83 -20.52
CA ALA A 258 -17.35 -3.75 -20.38
C ALA A 258 -18.00 -2.33 -20.42
N THR A 259 -19.06 -2.13 -19.64
CA THR A 259 -19.82 -0.88 -19.63
C THR A 259 -19.01 0.30 -19.08
N PRO A 260 -19.27 1.54 -19.53
CA PRO A 260 -18.64 2.74 -18.97
C PRO A 260 -18.88 2.88 -17.45
N THR A 261 -20.05 2.46 -16.96
CA THR A 261 -20.38 2.48 -15.54
C THR A 261 -19.50 1.52 -14.73
N LEU A 262 -19.28 0.31 -15.23
CA LEU A 262 -18.38 -0.66 -14.59
C LEU A 262 -16.95 -0.12 -14.55
N GLU A 263 -16.47 0.47 -15.65
CA GLU A 263 -15.15 1.09 -15.71
C GLU A 263 -14.97 2.19 -14.65
N GLN A 264 -15.89 3.15 -14.59
CA GLN A 264 -15.83 4.26 -13.63
C GLN A 264 -15.83 3.76 -12.18
N ASN A 265 -16.73 2.84 -11.86
CA ASN A 265 -16.83 2.24 -10.52
C ASN A 265 -15.57 1.44 -10.16
N PHE A 266 -15.03 0.68 -11.12
CA PHE A 266 -13.80 -0.06 -10.93
C PHE A 266 -12.63 0.89 -10.67
N ILE A 267 -12.46 1.93 -11.48
CA ILE A 267 -11.39 2.92 -11.32
C ILE A 267 -11.48 3.59 -9.95
N HIS A 268 -12.68 4.01 -9.54
CA HIS A 268 -12.93 4.65 -8.25
C HIS A 268 -12.49 3.75 -7.08
N ILE A 269 -12.84 2.46 -7.10
CA ILE A 269 -12.48 1.52 -6.03
C ILE A 269 -10.99 1.15 -6.10
N ALA A 270 -10.48 0.82 -7.28
CA ALA A 270 -9.13 0.29 -7.49
C ALA A 270 -8.05 1.34 -7.16
N PHE A 271 -8.24 2.58 -7.61
CA PHE A 271 -7.19 3.60 -7.61
C PHE A 271 -7.36 4.72 -6.57
N SER A 272 -8.45 4.71 -5.79
CA SER A 272 -8.61 5.65 -4.67
C SER A 272 -7.60 5.41 -3.53
N GLN A 273 -7.18 6.51 -2.91
CA GLN A 273 -6.39 6.50 -1.69
C GLN A 273 -6.89 7.62 -0.77
N LYS A 274 -6.94 7.37 0.55
CA LYS A 274 -7.28 8.42 1.50
C LYS A 274 -6.20 9.50 1.45
N GLY A 275 -6.61 10.76 1.45
CA GLY A 275 -5.71 11.91 1.55
C GLY A 275 -4.84 11.85 2.81
N LEU A 276 -3.76 12.63 2.79
CA LEU A 276 -2.97 12.89 3.99
C LEU A 276 -3.82 13.81 4.89
N LEU A 277 -4.12 13.33 6.10
CA LEU A 277 -4.62 14.14 7.21
C LEU A 277 -3.42 14.67 7.99
#